data_AF-A0A936SAV4-F1
#
_entry.id   AF-A0A936SAV4-F1
#
_cell.length_a   1.000
_cell.length_b   1.000
_cell.length_c   1.000
_cell.angle_alpha   90.00
_cell.angle_beta   90.00
_cell.angle_gamma   90.00
#
_symmetry.space_group_name_H-M   'P 1'
#
loop_
_entity.id
_entity.type
_entity.pdbx_description
1 polymer ?
#
loop_
_entity_poly.entity_id
_entity_poly.type
_entity_poly.pdbx_seq_one_letter_code
_entity_poly.pdbx_strand_id
1 'polypeptide(L)'
;MLSLEVDRQNALFDYFYSTFLETIEYLKQKGKLDDGMEDLKAMSVAISGSPQVLNSDPLTGAKTVYYKLELKVATTPARYRDMAASEIHQFYQDRRDGSFISVRRTLSHTDPESGERSQMFSITKPSGRNVAYLRESELNQRYRVVPKTRAEDWWIKEENKIPAFEDRTVHILSGALLPIWKYLKTLSHDALNIVRTTTDDGTRLVGVKISEEWLRDIRQHFGLRSSIPTTANEVLRVVDFEKNSVNLMDDIIVRSSRFQGQLLTEICPSTFEQIRELRGMGLVNIVQHGRQRFFLPQESPGLALEKVLFLYPPESTDISFLPEMSGNLIFSRKRQRSNFMRG
;
A
#
# COMPACT_ATOMS: atom_id res chain seq x y z
N MET A 1 -11.06 22.65 32.67
CA MET A 1 -10.01 21.84 33.34
C MET A 1 -9.02 22.72 34.14
N LEU A 2 -9.44 23.87 34.68
CA LEU A 2 -8.54 24.81 35.39
C LEU A 2 -8.85 24.97 36.90
N SER A 3 -9.67 24.09 37.50
CA SER A 3 -10.10 24.23 38.91
C SER A 3 -9.78 23.03 39.81
N LEU A 4 -8.85 22.17 39.40
CA LEU A 4 -8.39 21.03 40.22
C LEU A 4 -7.05 21.38 40.90
N GLU A 5 -6.77 20.82 42.07
CA GLU A 5 -5.42 20.90 42.66
C GLU A 5 -4.39 20.31 41.70
N VAL A 6 -3.19 20.91 41.65
CA VAL A 6 -2.12 20.57 40.70
C VAL A 6 -1.80 19.07 40.69
N ASP A 7 -1.79 18.43 41.87
CA ASP A 7 -1.52 16.99 41.99
C ASP A 7 -2.61 16.13 41.35
N ARG A 8 -3.89 16.54 41.47
CA ARG A 8 -5.01 15.84 40.80
C ARG A 8 -5.02 16.08 39.31
N GLN A 9 -4.60 17.26 38.86
CA GLN A 9 -4.42 17.53 37.43
C GLN A 9 -3.30 16.65 36.86
N ASN A 10 -2.14 16.60 37.52
CA ASN A 10 -1.02 15.75 37.09
C ASN A 10 -1.40 14.27 37.06
N ALA A 11 -2.03 13.75 38.12
CA ALA A 11 -2.49 12.36 38.14
C ALA A 11 -3.50 12.04 37.02
N LEU A 12 -4.39 12.97 36.70
CA LEU A 12 -5.34 12.82 35.60
C LEU A 12 -4.64 12.88 34.23
N PHE A 13 -3.66 13.77 34.06
CA PHE A 13 -2.85 13.84 32.84
C PHE A 13 -2.01 12.58 32.65
N ASP A 14 -1.38 12.06 33.71
CA ASP A 14 -0.61 10.83 33.67
C ASP A 14 -1.49 9.62 33.31
N TYR A 15 -2.69 9.54 33.90
CA TYR A 15 -3.65 8.48 33.58
C TYR A 15 -4.16 8.60 32.14
N PHE A 16 -4.49 9.81 31.68
CA PHE A 16 -4.90 10.05 30.30
C PHE A 16 -3.77 9.72 29.32
N TYR A 17 -2.54 10.15 29.60
CA TYR A 17 -1.40 9.95 28.72
C TYR A 17 -0.98 8.49 28.64
N SER A 18 -0.96 7.77 29.77
CA SER A 18 -0.74 6.32 29.78
C SER A 18 -1.85 5.58 29.02
N THR A 19 -3.11 6.00 29.17
CA THR A 19 -4.23 5.46 28.40
C THR A 19 -4.10 5.68 26.90
N PHE A 20 -3.72 6.90 26.53
CA PHE A 20 -3.48 7.27 25.15
C PHE A 20 -2.35 6.42 24.55
N LEU A 21 -1.21 6.31 25.21
CA LEU A 21 -0.08 5.51 24.75
C LEU A 21 -0.44 4.02 24.59
N GLU A 22 -1.14 3.42 25.55
CA GLU A 22 -1.57 2.01 25.44
C GLU A 22 -2.55 1.80 24.27
N THR A 23 -3.45 2.75 24.06
CA THR A 23 -4.40 2.69 22.93
C THR A 23 -3.67 2.80 21.60
N ILE A 24 -2.68 3.70 21.50
CA ILE A 24 -1.82 3.85 20.33
C ILE A 24 -1.05 2.56 20.05
N GLU A 25 -0.39 1.97 21.04
CA GLU A 25 0.35 0.71 20.87
C GLU A 25 -0.57 -0.43 20.39
N TYR A 26 -1.76 -0.55 20.98
CA TYR A 26 -2.74 -1.55 20.58
C TYR A 26 -3.26 -1.32 19.16
N LEU A 27 -3.57 -0.07 18.78
CA LEU A 27 -4.04 0.24 17.42
C LEU A 27 -2.93 0.05 16.37
N LYS A 28 -1.68 0.40 16.69
CA LYS A 28 -0.50 0.10 15.85
C LYS A 28 -0.38 -1.40 15.61
N GLN A 29 -0.54 -2.21 16.65
CA GLN A 29 -0.46 -3.66 16.51
C GLN A 29 -1.59 -4.24 15.66
N LYS A 30 -2.77 -3.60 15.68
CA LYS A 30 -3.91 -3.95 14.83
C LYS A 30 -3.86 -3.33 13.43
N GLY A 31 -2.81 -2.58 13.09
CA GLY A 31 -2.69 -1.86 11.82
C GLY A 31 -3.73 -0.73 11.64
N LYS A 32 -4.40 -0.32 12.72
CA LYS A 32 -5.49 0.68 12.69
C LYS A 32 -5.02 2.11 12.95
N LEU A 33 -3.72 2.31 13.15
CA LEU A 33 -3.14 3.63 13.31
C LEU A 33 -2.31 3.98 12.07
N ASP A 34 -2.69 5.08 11.43
CA ASP A 34 -1.98 5.69 10.31
C ASP A 34 -1.14 6.86 10.86
N ASP A 35 0.18 6.69 10.92
CA ASP A 35 1.11 7.74 11.38
C ASP A 35 1.49 8.72 10.24
N GLY A 36 0.91 8.57 9.03
CA GLY A 36 1.11 9.47 7.90
C GLY A 36 2.50 9.39 7.27
N MET A 37 3.53 9.87 7.97
CA MET A 37 4.94 9.82 7.56
C MET A 37 5.83 9.31 8.70
N GLU A 38 6.48 8.16 8.50
CA GLU A 38 7.38 7.55 9.48
C GLU A 38 8.85 7.68 9.08
N ASP A 39 9.72 8.01 10.04
CA ASP A 39 11.17 7.89 9.86
C ASP A 39 11.60 6.43 10.11
N LEU A 40 12.29 5.81 9.14
CA LEU A 40 12.83 4.46 9.31
C LEU A 40 13.96 4.48 10.37
N LYS A 41 13.65 3.96 11.55
CA LYS A 41 14.61 3.81 12.65
C LYS A 41 15.44 2.55 12.45
N ALA A 42 16.68 2.73 12.04
CA ALA A 42 17.69 1.68 11.94
C ALA A 42 19.06 2.24 12.31
N MET A 43 19.99 1.36 12.70
CA MET A 43 21.38 1.74 12.96
C MET A 43 22.17 1.95 11.68
N SER A 44 21.82 1.23 10.62
CA SER A 44 22.40 1.34 9.30
C SER A 44 21.31 1.08 8.27
N VAL A 45 21.35 1.85 7.19
CA VAL A 45 20.42 1.74 6.07
C VAL A 45 21.23 1.73 4.78
N ALA A 46 21.25 0.59 4.11
CA ALA A 46 21.94 0.41 2.84
C ALA A 46 20.94 0.19 1.70
N ILE A 47 21.18 0.83 0.55
CA ILE A 47 20.47 0.49 -0.68
C ILE A 47 21.07 -0.81 -1.22
N SER A 48 20.22 -1.81 -1.40
CA SER A 48 20.60 -3.13 -1.91
C SER A 48 20.37 -3.20 -3.42
N GLY A 49 21.48 -3.28 -4.15
CA GLY A 49 21.49 -3.27 -5.61
C GLY A 49 21.19 -1.91 -6.21
N SER A 50 21.09 -1.87 -7.55
CA SER A 50 20.80 -0.64 -8.27
C SER A 50 19.31 -0.27 -8.19
N PRO A 51 18.98 1.01 -7.92
CA PRO A 51 17.59 1.49 -7.98
C PRO A 51 16.96 1.18 -9.35
N GLN A 52 15.71 0.74 -9.35
CA GLN A 52 15.03 0.32 -10.58
C GLN A 52 13.97 1.34 -10.98
N VAL A 53 14.05 1.85 -12.20
CA VAL A 53 13.01 2.76 -12.71
C VAL A 53 11.80 1.92 -13.11
N LEU A 54 10.67 2.10 -12.43
CA LEU A 54 9.42 1.38 -12.72
C LEU A 54 8.55 2.12 -13.71
N ASN A 55 8.64 3.44 -13.76
CA ASN A 55 7.86 4.27 -14.67
C ASN A 55 8.61 5.57 -14.95
N SER A 56 8.42 6.11 -16.16
CA SER A 56 8.85 7.45 -16.52
C SER A 56 7.65 8.18 -17.11
N ASP A 57 7.36 9.36 -16.58
CA ASP A 57 6.35 10.24 -17.16
C ASP A 57 6.80 10.69 -18.56
N PRO A 58 6.02 10.45 -19.63
CA PRO A 58 6.39 10.80 -20.99
C PRO A 58 6.38 12.32 -21.24
N LEU A 59 5.63 13.10 -20.47
CA LEU A 59 5.55 14.55 -20.61
C LEU A 59 6.67 15.25 -19.85
N THR A 60 6.96 14.80 -18.63
CA THR A 60 7.89 15.50 -17.72
C THR A 60 9.25 14.80 -17.59
N GLY A 61 9.39 13.57 -18.04
CA GLY A 61 10.57 12.73 -17.82
C GLY A 61 10.75 12.30 -16.35
N ALA A 62 9.81 12.63 -15.47
CA ALA A 62 9.91 12.34 -14.05
C ALA A 62 9.79 10.84 -13.80
N LYS A 63 10.72 10.28 -13.01
CA LYS A 63 10.87 8.84 -12.83
C LYS A 63 10.25 8.38 -11.50
N THR A 64 9.53 7.27 -11.57
CA THR A 64 9.17 6.46 -10.41
C THR A 64 10.25 5.41 -10.21
N VAL A 65 10.90 5.41 -9.04
CA VAL A 65 12.07 4.57 -8.78
C VAL A 65 11.81 3.68 -7.57
N TYR A 66 12.09 2.40 -7.73
CA TYR A 66 12.07 1.39 -6.69
C TYR A 66 13.44 1.27 -6.03
N TYR A 67 13.43 1.26 -4.71
CA TYR A 67 14.59 1.03 -3.86
C TYR A 67 14.32 -0.19 -2.97
N LYS A 68 15.27 -1.12 -2.98
CA LYS A 68 15.36 -2.17 -1.98
C LYS A 68 16.33 -1.69 -0.91
N LEU A 69 15.89 -1.60 0.34
CA LEU A 69 16.75 -1.23 1.46
C LEU A 69 16.97 -2.44 2.36
N GLU A 70 18.20 -2.58 2.84
CA GLU A 70 18.56 -3.51 3.91
C GLU A 70 18.88 -2.67 5.15
N LEU A 71 18.07 -2.85 6.18
CA LEU A 71 18.15 -2.12 7.44
C LEU A 71 18.78 -3.02 8.49
N LYS A 72 19.74 -2.48 9.23
CA LYS A 72 20.26 -3.13 10.43
C LYS A 72 19.61 -2.50 11.65
N VAL A 73 18.71 -3.22 12.31
CA VAL A 73 17.94 -2.72 13.45
C VAL A 73 18.48 -3.31 14.74
N ALA A 74 18.70 -2.46 15.76
CA ALA A 74 19.07 -2.94 17.08
C ALA A 74 17.92 -3.74 17.69
N THR A 75 18.20 -4.95 18.16
CA THR A 75 17.21 -5.71 18.90
C THR A 75 17.06 -5.11 20.30
N THR A 76 15.85 -5.16 20.83
CA THR A 76 15.56 -4.76 22.21
C THR A 76 14.96 -5.94 22.95
N PRO A 77 15.78 -6.91 23.39
CA PRO A 77 15.31 -8.05 24.15
C PRO A 77 14.59 -7.59 25.42
N ALA A 78 13.51 -8.26 25.78
CA ALA A 78 12.89 -8.03 27.07
C ALA A 78 13.70 -8.80 28.12
N ARG A 79 14.57 -8.12 28.86
CA ARG A 79 15.45 -8.78 29.84
C ARG A 79 14.66 -9.39 30.97
N TYR A 80 15.02 -10.61 31.38
CA TYR A 80 14.33 -11.28 32.49
C TYR A 80 14.35 -10.42 33.76
N ARG A 81 15.52 -9.83 34.09
CA ARG A 81 15.70 -8.97 35.27
C ARG A 81 14.69 -7.81 35.32
N ASP A 82 14.45 -7.15 34.20
CA ASP A 82 13.52 -6.02 34.13
C ASP A 82 12.07 -6.48 34.37
N MET A 83 11.70 -7.62 33.77
CA MET A 83 10.36 -8.19 33.91
C MET A 83 10.13 -8.75 35.31
N ALA A 84 11.14 -9.37 35.91
CA ALA A 84 11.06 -9.96 37.24
C ALA A 84 11.06 -8.90 38.36
N ALA A 85 11.82 -7.81 38.21
CA ALA A 85 11.83 -6.70 39.16
C ALA A 85 10.53 -5.90 39.19
N SER A 86 9.73 -6.00 38.12
CA SER A 86 8.45 -5.31 38.02
C SER A 86 7.33 -6.10 38.74
N GLU A 87 6.54 -5.39 39.54
CA GLU A 87 5.36 -5.95 40.21
C GLU A 87 4.13 -6.05 39.29
N ILE A 88 4.10 -5.28 38.20
CA ILE A 88 2.99 -5.33 37.23
C ILE A 88 3.07 -6.51 36.25
N HIS A 89 4.19 -7.24 36.24
CA HIS A 89 4.44 -8.33 35.30
C HIS A 89 4.26 -9.69 35.99
N GLN A 90 3.46 -10.55 35.37
CA GLN A 90 3.21 -11.92 35.79
C GLN A 90 3.74 -12.90 34.74
N PHE A 91 4.30 -14.03 35.19
CA PHE A 91 4.85 -15.02 34.28
C PHE A 91 3.87 -16.15 34.04
N TYR A 92 3.82 -16.56 32.79
CA TYR A 92 2.93 -17.60 32.31
C TYR A 92 3.73 -18.60 31.48
N GLN A 93 3.30 -19.86 31.52
CA GLN A 93 3.83 -20.92 30.69
C GLN A 93 2.79 -21.34 29.64
N ASP A 94 3.20 -21.46 28.39
CA ASP A 94 2.36 -21.99 27.32
C ASP A 94 2.04 -23.46 27.59
N ARG A 95 0.78 -23.82 27.45
CA ARG A 95 0.32 -25.20 27.69
C ARG A 95 0.72 -26.16 26.57
N ARG A 96 1.06 -25.66 25.37
CA ARG A 96 1.37 -26.48 24.19
C ARG A 96 2.84 -26.83 24.11
N ASP A 97 3.72 -25.84 24.14
CA ASP A 97 5.16 -26.02 23.92
C ASP A 97 6.01 -25.82 25.19
N GLY A 98 5.40 -25.39 26.29
CA GLY A 98 6.09 -25.16 27.56
C GLY A 98 6.95 -23.90 27.60
N SER A 99 6.90 -23.03 26.58
CA SER A 99 7.58 -21.74 26.55
C SER A 99 7.04 -20.78 27.61
N PHE A 100 7.81 -19.77 27.98
CA PHE A 100 7.39 -18.78 28.98
C PHE A 100 7.15 -17.41 28.36
N ILE A 101 6.17 -16.71 28.91
CA ILE A 101 5.84 -15.33 28.56
C ILE A 101 5.70 -14.49 29.83
N SER A 102 5.95 -13.19 29.71
CA SER A 102 5.65 -12.20 30.74
C SER A 102 4.43 -11.43 30.29
N VAL A 103 3.49 -11.21 31.19
CA VAL A 103 2.18 -10.65 30.89
C VAL A 103 1.92 -9.49 31.83
N ARG A 104 1.45 -8.37 31.29
CA ARG A 104 1.01 -7.22 32.07
C ARG A 104 -0.44 -6.92 31.72
N ARG A 105 -1.21 -6.52 32.72
CA ARG A 105 -2.58 -6.05 32.53
C ARG A 105 -2.53 -4.68 31.84
N THR A 106 -3.30 -4.50 30.77
CA THR A 106 -3.44 -3.21 30.08
C THR A 106 -4.83 -2.65 30.36
N LEU A 107 -5.18 -1.50 29.79
CA LEU A 107 -6.55 -0.99 29.91
C LEU A 107 -7.58 -1.93 29.27
N SER A 108 -8.78 -1.94 29.83
CA SER A 108 -9.91 -2.65 29.23
C SER A 108 -10.27 -1.97 27.92
N HIS A 109 -10.49 -2.77 26.88
CA HIS A 109 -10.90 -2.29 25.57
C HIS A 109 -12.39 -2.55 25.37
N THR A 110 -13.11 -1.56 24.85
CA THR A 110 -14.51 -1.72 24.44
C THR A 110 -14.54 -1.88 22.93
N ASP A 111 -15.13 -2.97 22.47
CA ASP A 111 -15.37 -3.20 21.05
C ASP A 111 -16.38 -2.14 20.52
N PRO A 112 -16.02 -1.32 19.51
CA PRO A 112 -16.90 -0.29 18.99
C PRO A 112 -18.17 -0.84 18.31
N GLU A 113 -18.14 -2.07 17.79
CA GLU A 113 -19.27 -2.67 17.07
C GLU A 113 -20.20 -3.43 18.01
N SER A 114 -19.65 -4.19 18.97
CA SER A 114 -20.46 -5.00 19.90
C SER A 114 -20.76 -4.33 21.24
N GLY A 115 -20.01 -3.28 21.60
CA GLY A 115 -20.09 -2.64 22.92
C GLY A 115 -19.51 -3.49 24.06
N GLU A 116 -18.98 -4.68 23.77
CA GLU A 116 -18.42 -5.58 24.77
C GLU A 116 -17.10 -5.00 25.33
N ARG A 117 -17.05 -4.84 26.65
CA ARG A 117 -15.82 -4.46 27.35
C ARG A 117 -15.05 -5.71 27.74
N SER A 118 -13.84 -5.85 27.21
CA SER A 118 -12.92 -6.94 27.54
C SER A 118 -11.67 -6.44 28.25
N GLN A 119 -11.23 -7.18 29.26
CA GLN A 119 -9.93 -6.95 29.88
C GLN A 119 -8.82 -7.47 28.96
N MET A 120 -7.87 -6.59 28.63
CA MET A 120 -6.74 -6.91 27.76
C MET A 120 -5.45 -7.09 28.56
N PHE A 121 -4.55 -7.88 28.00
CA PHE A 121 -3.23 -8.17 28.54
C PHE A 121 -2.18 -8.09 27.44
N SER A 122 -1.09 -7.38 27.69
CA SER A 122 0.06 -7.35 26.78
C SER A 122 1.01 -8.50 27.11
N ILE A 123 1.38 -9.26 26.08
CA ILE A 123 2.35 -10.34 26.12
C ILE A 123 3.71 -9.78 25.76
N THR A 124 4.70 -10.13 26.58
CA THR A 124 6.12 -9.91 26.37
C THR A 124 6.80 -11.26 26.24
N LYS A 125 7.69 -11.38 25.27
CA LYS A 125 8.54 -12.55 25.03
C LYS A 125 10.01 -12.12 25.18
N PRO A 126 10.97 -13.05 25.32
CA PRO A 126 12.39 -12.69 25.31
C PRO A 126 12.79 -11.81 24.12
N SER A 127 12.21 -12.06 22.95
CA SER A 127 12.45 -11.32 21.71
C SER A 127 11.96 -9.86 21.71
N GLY A 128 11.08 -9.48 22.64
CA GLY A 128 10.57 -8.12 22.70
C GLY A 128 9.37 -7.93 23.63
N ARG A 129 9.13 -6.66 24.00
CA ARG A 129 8.00 -6.25 24.84
C ARG A 129 6.74 -6.04 24.01
N ASN A 130 5.57 -6.23 24.63
CA ASN A 130 4.23 -5.96 24.05
C ASN A 130 4.01 -6.57 22.64
N VAL A 131 4.56 -7.77 22.40
CA VAL A 131 4.53 -8.45 21.09
C VAL A 131 3.14 -8.96 20.71
N ALA A 132 2.25 -9.14 21.68
CA ALA A 132 0.86 -9.50 21.44
C ALA A 132 -0.08 -8.92 22.51
N TYR A 133 -1.35 -8.76 22.17
CA TYR A 133 -2.41 -8.38 23.11
C TYR A 133 -3.52 -9.43 23.08
N LEU A 134 -3.83 -10.04 24.23
CA LEU A 134 -4.88 -11.05 24.35
C LEU A 134 -5.98 -10.61 25.32
N ARG A 135 -7.19 -11.12 25.10
CA ARG A 135 -8.26 -11.07 26.10
C ARG A 135 -7.93 -12.03 27.25
N GLU A 136 -8.44 -11.74 28.43
CA GLU A 136 -8.26 -12.57 29.63
C GLU A 136 -8.62 -14.06 29.42
N SER A 137 -9.75 -14.31 28.75
CA SER A 137 -10.24 -15.67 28.46
C SER A 137 -9.27 -16.46 27.58
N GLU A 138 -8.73 -15.84 26.54
CA GLU A 138 -7.75 -16.45 25.63
C GLU A 138 -6.41 -16.70 26.32
N LEU A 139 -5.96 -15.75 27.15
CA LEU A 139 -4.75 -15.88 27.96
C LEU A 139 -4.86 -17.11 28.89
N ASN A 140 -5.96 -17.21 29.65
CA ASN A 140 -6.16 -18.30 30.60
C ASN A 140 -6.38 -19.67 29.93
N GLN A 141 -6.91 -19.68 28.71
CA GLN A 141 -7.08 -20.90 27.91
C GLN A 141 -5.73 -21.44 27.41
N ARG A 142 -4.85 -20.56 26.91
CA ARG A 142 -3.58 -20.95 26.28
C ARG A 142 -2.44 -21.11 27.27
N TYR A 143 -2.45 -20.36 28.36
CA TYR A 143 -1.34 -20.26 29.28
C TYR A 143 -1.73 -20.66 30.71
N ARG A 144 -0.73 -20.93 31.54
CA ARG A 144 -0.87 -21.14 32.99
C ARG A 144 0.06 -20.22 33.76
N VAL A 145 -0.43 -19.59 34.82
CA VAL A 145 0.39 -18.76 35.71
C VAL A 145 1.47 -19.61 36.36
N VAL A 146 2.70 -19.08 36.43
CA VAL A 146 3.84 -19.74 37.08
C VAL A 146 4.65 -18.75 37.92
N PRO A 147 5.35 -19.21 38.98
CA PRO A 147 6.27 -18.34 39.73
C PRO A 147 7.37 -17.78 38.83
N LYS A 148 7.82 -16.54 39.12
CA LYS A 148 8.89 -15.85 38.37
C LYS A 148 10.13 -16.74 38.20
N THR A 149 10.53 -17.44 39.27
CA THR A 149 11.72 -18.32 39.30
C THR A 149 11.67 -19.47 38.29
N ARG A 150 10.47 -19.97 37.92
CA ARG A 150 10.34 -21.08 36.97
C ARG A 150 10.71 -20.67 35.54
N ALA A 151 10.54 -19.40 35.20
CA ALA A 151 10.81 -18.87 33.87
C ALA A 151 12.25 -18.39 33.69
N GLU A 152 13.01 -18.21 34.78
CA GLU A 152 14.32 -17.54 34.77
C GLU A 152 15.34 -18.20 33.84
N ASP A 153 15.68 -19.46 34.08
CA ASP A 153 16.69 -20.19 33.30
C ASP A 153 16.33 -20.25 31.82
N TRP A 154 15.05 -20.51 31.53
CA TRP A 154 14.55 -20.56 30.15
C TRP A 154 14.63 -19.20 29.49
N TRP A 155 14.22 -18.14 30.18
CA TRP A 155 14.20 -16.79 29.63
C TRP A 155 15.60 -16.26 29.35
N ILE A 156 16.54 -16.44 30.29
CA ILE A 156 17.94 -16.04 30.12
C ILE A 156 18.57 -16.80 28.95
N LYS A 157 18.25 -18.10 28.81
CA LYS A 157 18.72 -18.91 27.68
C LYS A 157 18.18 -18.39 26.34
N GLU A 158 16.91 -18.00 26.26
CA GLU A 158 16.35 -17.42 25.04
C GLU A 158 16.88 -16.00 24.78
N GLU A 159 17.06 -15.19 25.84
CA GLU A 159 17.65 -13.85 25.76
C GLU A 159 19.04 -13.89 25.12
N ASN A 160 19.89 -14.83 25.54
CA ASN A 160 21.25 -15.01 25.02
C ASN A 160 21.32 -15.50 23.57
N LYS A 161 20.22 -16.03 23.01
CA LYS A 161 20.16 -16.42 21.60
C LYS A 161 19.86 -15.23 20.68
N ILE A 162 19.38 -14.11 21.23
CA ILE A 162 18.96 -12.97 20.43
C ILE A 162 20.20 -12.19 20.00
N PRO A 163 20.44 -12.03 18.68
CA PRO A 163 21.56 -11.24 18.20
C PRO A 163 21.35 -9.76 18.55
N ALA A 164 22.43 -9.00 18.70
CA ALA A 164 22.34 -7.56 18.97
C ALA A 164 21.65 -6.78 17.83
N PHE A 165 21.66 -7.33 16.61
CA PHE A 165 21.08 -6.71 15.43
C PHE A 165 20.28 -7.73 14.63
N GLU A 166 19.21 -7.24 14.00
CA GLU A 166 18.40 -7.97 13.02
C GLU A 166 18.46 -7.23 11.68
N ASP A 167 18.68 -7.98 10.60
CA ASP A 167 18.61 -7.46 9.24
C ASP A 167 17.16 -7.51 8.75
N ARG A 168 16.67 -6.38 8.22
CA ARG A 168 15.32 -6.23 7.70
C ARG A 168 15.34 -5.64 6.30
N THR A 169 14.67 -6.32 5.38
CA THR A 169 14.46 -5.78 4.04
C THR A 169 13.21 -4.90 3.99
N VAL A 170 13.33 -3.74 3.37
CA VAL A 170 12.22 -2.80 3.13
C VAL A 170 12.19 -2.39 1.65
N HIS A 171 10.99 -2.37 1.07
CA HIS A 171 10.74 -1.99 -0.31
C HIS A 171 10.11 -0.60 -0.35
N ILE A 172 10.70 0.33 -1.10
CA ILE A 172 10.25 1.72 -1.17
C ILE A 172 10.08 2.14 -2.63
N LEU A 173 8.98 2.82 -2.93
CA LEU A 173 8.79 3.59 -4.16
C LEU A 173 9.00 5.06 -3.89
N SER A 174 9.90 5.68 -4.64
CA SER A 174 10.23 7.10 -4.53
C SER A 174 10.22 7.78 -5.90
N GLY A 175 10.39 9.10 -5.92
CA GLY A 175 10.30 9.93 -7.12
C GLY A 175 8.87 10.32 -7.47
N ALA A 176 8.55 10.33 -8.77
CA ALA A 176 7.24 10.72 -9.27
C ALA A 176 6.20 9.62 -9.01
N LEU A 177 5.49 9.70 -7.87
CA LEU A 177 4.46 8.74 -7.50
C LEU A 177 3.07 9.10 -8.05
N LEU A 178 2.82 10.37 -8.40
CA LEU A 178 1.53 10.83 -8.95
C LEU A 178 1.04 9.99 -10.14
N PRO A 179 1.88 9.63 -11.14
CA PRO A 179 1.44 8.83 -12.29
C PRO A 179 0.90 7.46 -11.91
N ILE A 180 1.35 6.89 -10.79
CA ILE A 180 0.95 5.57 -10.31
C ILE A 180 0.05 5.64 -9.06
N TRP A 181 -0.28 6.84 -8.60
CA TRP A 181 -0.93 7.08 -7.30
C TRP A 181 -2.30 6.43 -7.19
N LYS A 182 -3.11 6.50 -8.26
CA LYS A 182 -4.43 5.84 -8.30
C LYS A 182 -4.30 4.32 -8.16
N TYR A 183 -3.27 3.73 -8.78
CA TYR A 183 -3.01 2.31 -8.71
C TYR A 183 -2.51 1.87 -7.32
N LEU A 184 -1.64 2.67 -6.70
CA LEU A 184 -1.23 2.43 -5.32
C LEU A 184 -2.44 2.42 -4.36
N LYS A 185 -3.41 3.32 -4.58
CA LYS A 185 -4.66 3.32 -3.80
C LYS A 185 -5.57 2.12 -4.05
N THR A 186 -5.52 1.48 -5.22
CA THR A 186 -6.31 0.27 -5.47
C THR A 186 -5.68 -0.96 -4.83
N LEU A 187 -4.35 -1.00 -4.72
CA LEU A 187 -3.64 -2.09 -4.04
C LEU A 187 -3.72 -1.98 -2.51
N SER A 188 -3.80 -0.74 -2.00
CA SER A 188 -3.93 -0.45 -0.58
C SER A 188 -5.39 -0.49 -0.12
N HIS A 189 -5.73 -1.46 0.72
CA HIS A 189 -7.02 -1.44 1.43
C HIS A 189 -7.02 -0.41 2.58
N ASP A 190 -5.83 -0.01 3.05
CA ASP A 190 -5.58 0.96 4.10
C ASP A 190 -4.85 2.23 3.57
N ALA A 191 -4.40 3.12 4.45
CA ALA A 191 -3.59 4.28 4.08
C ALA A 191 -2.19 3.88 3.59
N LEU A 192 -1.61 4.68 2.68
CA LEU A 192 -0.26 4.44 2.17
C LEU A 192 0.78 4.83 3.22
N ASN A 193 1.61 3.87 3.63
CA ASN A 193 2.70 4.12 4.59
C ASN A 193 3.84 4.91 3.94
N ILE A 194 3.87 6.22 4.14
CA ILE A 194 4.95 7.08 3.66
C ILE A 194 6.11 6.99 4.64
N VAL A 195 7.30 6.75 4.12
CA VAL A 195 8.52 6.60 4.92
C VAL A 195 9.61 7.56 4.44
N ARG A 196 10.40 8.05 5.39
CA ARG A 196 11.62 8.80 5.13
C ARG A 196 12.81 8.09 5.75
N THR A 197 13.94 8.11 5.06
CA THR A 197 15.19 7.57 5.57
C THR A 197 16.39 8.30 4.99
N THR A 198 17.51 8.21 5.71
CA THR A 198 18.83 8.64 5.22
C THR A 198 19.72 7.41 5.26
N THR A 199 20.26 7.03 4.11
CA THR A 199 21.17 5.89 3.97
C THR A 199 22.56 6.24 4.49
N ASP A 200 23.38 5.20 4.71
CA ASP A 200 24.73 5.35 5.27
C ASP A 200 25.66 6.20 4.37
N ASP A 201 25.38 6.25 3.06
CA ASP A 201 26.08 7.07 2.08
C ASP A 201 25.57 8.54 2.02
N GLY A 202 24.61 8.90 2.87
CA GLY A 202 24.02 10.24 2.94
C GLY A 202 22.85 10.48 1.98
N THR A 203 22.41 9.49 1.21
CA THR A 203 21.25 9.63 0.32
C THR A 203 19.96 9.75 1.14
N ARG A 204 19.22 10.84 0.94
CA ARG A 204 17.90 11.04 1.56
C ARG A 204 16.82 10.50 0.65
N LEU A 205 16.01 9.58 1.17
CA LEU A 205 14.90 8.96 0.46
C LEU A 205 13.58 9.26 1.17
N VAL A 206 12.59 9.64 0.38
CA VAL A 206 11.19 9.75 0.81
C VAL A 206 10.36 8.97 -0.18
N GLY A 207 9.48 8.09 0.30
CA GLY A 207 8.70 7.24 -0.57
C GLY A 207 7.62 6.46 0.15
N VAL A 208 6.88 5.67 -0.60
CA VAL A 208 5.84 4.78 -0.07
C VAL A 208 6.44 3.40 0.15
N LYS A 209 6.29 2.87 1.37
CA LYS A 209 6.65 1.48 1.68
C LYS A 209 5.63 0.55 1.03
N ILE A 210 6.11 -0.43 0.29
CA ILE A 210 5.27 -1.40 -0.42
C ILE A 210 5.60 -2.84 0.01
N SER A 211 4.68 -3.77 -0.23
CA SER A 211 4.95 -5.20 -0.10
C SER A 211 5.61 -5.77 -1.36
N GLU A 212 6.19 -6.97 -1.27
CA GLU A 212 6.70 -7.68 -2.45
C GLU A 212 5.60 -8.04 -3.45
N GLU A 213 4.38 -8.27 -2.97
CA GLU A 213 3.20 -8.52 -3.82
C GLU A 213 2.89 -7.31 -4.68
N TRP A 214 2.78 -6.12 -4.07
CA TRP A 214 2.56 -4.89 -4.81
C TRP A 214 3.70 -4.60 -5.78
N LEU A 215 4.94 -4.92 -5.42
CA LEU A 215 6.07 -4.75 -6.34
C LEU A 215 5.92 -5.61 -7.60
N ARG A 216 5.46 -6.86 -7.46
CA ARG A 216 5.18 -7.74 -8.60
C ARG A 216 4.08 -7.16 -9.49
N ASP A 217 2.99 -6.72 -8.88
CA ASP A 217 1.86 -6.13 -9.60
C ASP A 217 2.28 -4.84 -10.32
N ILE A 218 2.97 -3.93 -9.63
CA ILE A 218 3.46 -2.69 -10.23
C ILE A 218 4.47 -2.98 -11.36
N ARG A 219 5.34 -3.99 -11.22
CA ARG A 219 6.23 -4.39 -12.32
C ARG A 219 5.46 -4.95 -13.51
N GLN A 220 4.45 -5.77 -13.28
CA GLN A 220 3.61 -6.34 -14.34
C GLN A 220 2.78 -5.26 -15.07
N HIS A 221 2.36 -4.21 -14.36
CA HIS A 221 1.50 -3.16 -14.89
C HIS A 221 2.28 -1.95 -15.45
N PHE A 222 3.41 -1.57 -14.84
CA PHE A 222 4.18 -0.36 -15.21
C PHE A 222 5.58 -0.65 -15.73
N GLY A 223 6.19 -1.79 -15.36
CA GLY A 223 7.54 -2.17 -15.80
C GLY A 223 7.69 -2.39 -17.32
N LEU A 224 6.59 -2.29 -18.07
CA LEU A 224 6.54 -2.45 -19.53
C LEU A 224 6.38 -1.12 -20.28
N ARG A 225 6.45 0.06 -19.65
CA ARG A 225 6.26 1.35 -20.34
C ARG A 225 7.30 1.73 -21.41
N SER A 226 8.22 0.82 -21.75
CA SER A 226 9.12 0.97 -22.90
C SER A 226 8.85 -0.02 -24.03
N SER A 227 7.84 -0.88 -23.92
CA SER A 227 7.43 -1.81 -24.97
C SER A 227 5.95 -1.70 -25.23
N ILE A 228 5.61 -1.42 -26.48
CA ILE A 228 4.28 -1.63 -27.05
C ILE A 228 3.75 -2.99 -26.55
N PRO A 229 2.55 -3.06 -25.91
CA PRO A 229 2.06 -4.31 -25.32
C PRO A 229 2.03 -5.37 -26.42
N THR A 230 2.68 -6.53 -26.22
CA THR A 230 2.83 -7.53 -27.28
C THR A 230 1.86 -8.70 -27.09
N THR A 231 1.33 -8.87 -25.88
CA THR A 231 0.40 -9.97 -25.55
C THR A 231 -1.01 -9.48 -25.27
N ALA A 232 -2.02 -10.34 -25.50
CA ALA A 232 -3.41 -10.03 -25.21
C ALA A 232 -3.64 -9.65 -23.74
N ASN A 233 -2.96 -10.35 -22.82
CA ASN A 233 -3.03 -10.04 -21.39
C ASN A 233 -2.45 -8.66 -21.05
N GLU A 234 -1.42 -8.20 -21.76
CA GLU A 234 -0.89 -6.84 -21.60
C GLU A 234 -1.86 -5.80 -22.11
N VAL A 235 -2.43 -6.00 -23.29
CA VAL A 235 -3.44 -5.11 -23.88
C VAL A 235 -4.66 -4.98 -22.96
N LEU A 236 -5.18 -6.11 -22.45
CA LEU A 236 -6.30 -6.12 -21.49
C LEU A 236 -5.98 -5.32 -20.23
N ARG A 237 -4.78 -5.50 -19.66
CA ARG A 237 -4.35 -4.74 -18.47
C ARG A 237 -4.24 -3.24 -18.74
N VAL A 238 -3.81 -2.83 -19.93
CA VAL A 238 -3.71 -1.40 -20.29
C VAL A 238 -5.10 -0.78 -20.33
N VAL A 239 -6.05 -1.45 -20.99
CA VAL A 239 -7.40 -0.91 -21.21
C VAL A 239 -8.34 -1.09 -20.02
N ASP A 240 -7.97 -1.86 -18.99
CA ASP A 240 -8.76 -2.06 -17.76
C ASP A 240 -9.07 -0.74 -17.02
N PHE A 241 -8.19 0.26 -17.18
CA PHE A 241 -8.45 1.61 -16.66
C PHE A 241 -9.23 2.45 -17.67
N GLU A 242 -10.29 3.09 -17.20
CA GLU A 242 -11.11 3.99 -18.01
C GLU A 242 -10.25 5.08 -18.68
N LYS A 243 -10.53 5.34 -19.96
CA LYS A 243 -9.85 6.29 -20.86
C LYS A 243 -8.44 5.90 -21.32
N ASN A 244 -7.98 4.69 -21.00
CA ASN A 244 -6.81 4.13 -21.67
C ASN A 244 -7.21 3.45 -22.98
N SER A 245 -6.34 3.54 -23.96
CA SER A 245 -6.45 2.81 -25.21
C SER A 245 -5.11 2.27 -25.69
N VAL A 246 -5.19 1.18 -26.43
CA VAL A 246 -4.07 0.60 -27.18
C VAL A 246 -4.40 0.80 -28.65
N ASN A 247 -3.51 1.44 -29.39
CA ASN A 247 -3.62 1.57 -30.84
C ASN A 247 -2.91 0.37 -31.46
N LEU A 248 -3.62 -0.36 -32.29
CA LEU A 248 -3.11 -1.44 -33.12
C LEU A 248 -2.82 -0.90 -34.52
N MET A 249 -2.12 -1.69 -35.33
CA MET A 249 -1.93 -1.41 -36.76
C MET A 249 -3.27 -1.12 -37.46
N ASP A 250 -3.19 -0.35 -38.54
CA ASP A 250 -4.31 0.13 -39.35
C ASP A 250 -5.34 0.95 -38.56
N ASP A 251 -4.86 1.73 -37.57
CA ASP A 251 -5.66 2.66 -36.78
C ASP A 251 -6.82 1.99 -35.99
N ILE A 252 -6.68 0.71 -35.62
CA ILE A 252 -7.66 0.04 -34.74
C ILE A 252 -7.38 0.41 -33.29
N ILE A 253 -8.40 0.79 -32.54
CA ILE A 253 -8.25 1.20 -31.13
C ILE A 253 -8.92 0.19 -30.21
N VAL A 254 -8.18 -0.37 -29.25
CA VAL A 254 -8.73 -1.17 -28.15
C VAL A 254 -8.88 -0.27 -26.93
N ARG A 255 -10.07 -0.22 -26.33
CA ARG A 255 -10.36 0.64 -25.15
C ARG A 255 -11.44 0.06 -24.26
N SER A 256 -11.56 0.56 -23.04
CA SER A 256 -12.75 0.29 -22.20
C SER A 256 -13.90 1.23 -22.54
N SER A 257 -15.07 0.67 -22.80
CA SER A 257 -16.33 1.41 -23.02
C SER A 257 -17.45 0.82 -22.19
N ARG A 258 -18.37 1.68 -21.73
CA ARG A 258 -19.61 1.22 -21.10
C ARG A 258 -20.65 0.80 -22.13
N PHE A 259 -21.30 -0.32 -21.88
CA PHE A 259 -22.48 -0.78 -22.60
C PHE A 259 -23.50 -1.35 -21.61
N GLN A 260 -24.73 -0.85 -21.64
CA GLN A 260 -25.81 -1.20 -20.69
C GLN A 260 -25.41 -1.14 -19.20
N GLY A 261 -24.52 -0.19 -18.84
CA GLY A 261 -24.05 -0.01 -17.47
C GLY A 261 -22.84 -0.87 -17.07
N GLN A 262 -22.44 -1.85 -17.89
CA GLN A 262 -21.24 -2.67 -17.66
C GLN A 262 -20.04 -2.08 -18.42
N LEU A 263 -18.86 -2.11 -17.80
CA LEU A 263 -17.60 -1.75 -18.46
C LEU A 263 -17.08 -2.95 -19.25
N LEU A 264 -16.90 -2.79 -20.57
CA LEU A 264 -16.45 -3.84 -21.48
C LEU A 264 -15.28 -3.35 -22.32
N THR A 265 -14.40 -4.27 -22.72
CA THR A 265 -13.34 -3.97 -23.70
C THR A 265 -13.93 -3.95 -25.11
N GLU A 266 -13.81 -2.79 -25.76
CA GLU A 266 -14.25 -2.52 -27.12
C GLU A 266 -13.07 -2.49 -28.09
N ILE A 267 -13.24 -3.09 -29.26
CA ILE A 267 -12.35 -2.97 -30.42
C ILE A 267 -13.03 -2.03 -31.41
N CYS A 268 -12.38 -0.90 -31.69
CA CYS A 268 -12.87 0.16 -32.56
C CYS A 268 -12.15 0.08 -33.91
N PRO A 269 -12.77 -0.50 -34.95
CA PRO A 269 -12.24 -0.43 -36.31
C PRO A 269 -12.40 0.97 -36.89
N SER A 270 -11.51 1.30 -37.83
CA SER A 270 -11.47 2.56 -38.57
C SER A 270 -11.95 2.42 -40.03
N THR A 271 -11.96 1.21 -40.60
CA THR A 271 -12.37 0.95 -41.99
C THR A 271 -13.47 -0.11 -42.13
N PHE A 272 -14.13 -0.16 -43.29
CA PHE A 272 -15.20 -1.14 -43.55
C PHE A 272 -14.66 -2.57 -43.73
N GLU A 273 -13.46 -2.70 -44.29
CA GLU A 273 -12.75 -3.96 -44.45
C GLU A 273 -12.53 -4.62 -43.09
N GLN A 274 -12.05 -3.86 -42.11
CA GLN A 274 -11.84 -4.32 -40.73
C GLN A 274 -13.14 -4.81 -40.08
N ILE A 275 -14.26 -4.10 -40.28
CA ILE A 275 -15.58 -4.52 -39.77
C ILE A 275 -15.96 -5.91 -40.30
N ARG A 276 -15.67 -6.19 -41.58
CA ARG A 276 -15.97 -7.48 -42.19
C ARG A 276 -15.11 -8.59 -41.58
N GLU A 277 -13.83 -8.32 -41.37
CA GLU A 277 -12.88 -9.28 -40.79
C GLU A 277 -13.17 -9.59 -39.32
N LEU A 278 -13.41 -8.56 -38.50
CA LEU A 278 -13.69 -8.68 -37.07
C LEU A 278 -14.94 -9.53 -36.77
N ARG A 279 -15.91 -9.58 -37.69
CA ARG A 279 -17.12 -10.41 -37.57
C ARG A 279 -16.80 -11.91 -37.46
N GLY A 280 -15.70 -12.36 -38.04
CA GLY A 280 -15.27 -13.76 -37.99
C GLY A 280 -14.43 -14.14 -36.75
N MET A 281 -14.08 -13.18 -35.89
CA MET A 281 -13.07 -13.39 -34.85
C MET A 281 -13.62 -13.84 -33.49
N GLY A 282 -14.93 -14.10 -33.39
CA GLY A 282 -15.57 -14.49 -32.12
C GLY A 282 -15.82 -13.31 -31.18
N LEU A 283 -15.87 -12.10 -31.73
CA LEU A 283 -16.22 -10.87 -31.01
C LEU A 283 -17.74 -10.74 -30.89
N VAL A 284 -18.18 -10.11 -29.80
CA VAL A 284 -19.57 -9.71 -29.63
C VAL A 284 -19.82 -8.46 -30.46
N ASN A 285 -20.46 -8.62 -31.61
CA ASN A 285 -20.85 -7.51 -32.48
C ASN A 285 -22.28 -7.05 -32.15
N ILE A 286 -22.45 -5.75 -31.95
CA ILE A 286 -23.76 -5.10 -31.85
C ILE A 286 -23.87 -3.92 -32.82
N VAL A 287 -25.11 -3.55 -33.13
CA VAL A 287 -25.41 -2.32 -33.89
C VAL A 287 -26.04 -1.30 -32.95
N GLN A 288 -25.39 -0.14 -32.79
CA GLN A 288 -25.90 0.96 -31.97
C GLN A 288 -25.84 2.26 -32.78
N HIS A 289 -27.00 2.92 -32.96
CA HIS A 289 -27.12 4.18 -33.70
C HIS A 289 -26.54 4.11 -35.13
N GLY A 290 -26.74 2.98 -35.80
CA GLY A 290 -26.23 2.74 -37.15
C GLY A 290 -24.73 2.43 -37.24
N ARG A 291 -24.01 2.38 -36.11
CA ARG A 291 -22.59 2.00 -36.05
C ARG A 291 -22.42 0.58 -35.53
N GLN A 292 -21.50 -0.16 -36.13
CA GLN A 292 -21.08 -1.48 -35.66
C GLN A 292 -20.11 -1.28 -34.49
N ARG A 293 -20.33 -2.00 -33.38
CA ARG A 293 -19.45 -1.99 -32.21
C ARG A 293 -19.05 -3.42 -31.89
N PHE A 294 -17.76 -3.63 -31.63
CA PHE A 294 -17.20 -4.95 -31.37
C PHE A 294 -16.65 -5.01 -29.95
N PHE A 295 -17.09 -5.98 -29.17
CA PHE A 295 -16.65 -6.18 -27.79
C PHE A 295 -16.00 -7.55 -27.63
N LEU A 296 -15.05 -7.65 -26.70
CA LEU A 296 -14.50 -8.94 -26.31
C LEU A 296 -15.55 -9.76 -25.53
N PRO A 297 -15.63 -11.08 -25.75
CA PRO A 297 -16.51 -11.95 -24.98
C PRO A 297 -16.02 -12.05 -23.52
N GLN A 298 -16.95 -11.98 -22.56
CA GLN A 298 -16.59 -12.01 -21.13
C GLN A 298 -16.01 -13.36 -20.68
N GLU A 299 -16.44 -14.45 -21.31
CA GLU A 299 -15.97 -15.80 -20.96
C GLU A 299 -14.54 -16.08 -21.46
N SER A 300 -14.08 -15.38 -22.50
CA SER A 300 -12.78 -15.65 -23.14
C SER A 300 -12.15 -14.40 -23.79
N PRO A 301 -11.97 -13.29 -23.05
CA PRO A 301 -11.51 -12.04 -23.63
C PRO A 301 -10.09 -12.14 -24.20
N GLY A 302 -9.20 -12.88 -23.52
CA GLY A 302 -7.81 -13.08 -23.96
C GLY A 302 -7.72 -13.82 -25.30
N LEU A 303 -8.43 -14.94 -25.44
CA LEU A 303 -8.38 -15.76 -26.67
C LEU A 303 -8.94 -15.02 -27.89
N ALA A 304 -10.02 -14.27 -27.71
CA ALA A 304 -10.58 -13.46 -28.80
C ALA A 304 -9.63 -12.32 -29.18
N LEU A 305 -8.98 -11.69 -28.20
CA LEU A 305 -8.01 -10.63 -28.44
C LEU A 305 -6.74 -11.15 -29.11
N GLU A 306 -6.24 -12.33 -28.76
CA GLU A 306 -5.07 -12.95 -29.42
C GLU A 306 -5.25 -13.07 -30.93
N LYS A 307 -6.46 -13.44 -31.40
CA LYS A 307 -6.78 -13.50 -32.83
C LYS A 307 -6.72 -12.13 -33.51
N VAL A 308 -7.16 -11.10 -32.81
CA VAL A 308 -7.13 -9.71 -33.30
C VAL A 308 -5.69 -9.23 -33.37
N LEU A 309 -4.90 -9.46 -32.31
CA LEU A 309 -3.50 -9.05 -32.25
C LEU A 309 -2.60 -9.78 -33.25
N PHE A 310 -2.98 -11.00 -33.66
CA PHE A 310 -2.28 -11.74 -34.71
C PHE A 310 -2.36 -11.04 -36.07
N LEU A 311 -3.50 -10.40 -36.39
CA LEU A 311 -3.71 -9.67 -37.64
C LEU A 311 -3.34 -8.20 -37.52
N TYR A 312 -3.58 -7.62 -36.36
CA TYR A 312 -3.36 -6.21 -36.04
C TYR A 312 -2.47 -6.10 -34.80
N PRO A 313 -1.13 -6.21 -34.98
CA PRO A 313 -0.19 -6.04 -33.89
C PRO A 313 -0.36 -4.66 -33.21
N PRO A 314 -0.15 -4.57 -31.88
CA PRO A 314 -0.14 -3.28 -31.21
C PRO A 314 0.98 -2.37 -31.75
N GLU A 315 0.71 -1.08 -31.83
CA GLU A 315 1.62 -0.05 -32.36
C GLU A 315 1.93 1.05 -31.34
N SER A 316 0.93 1.50 -30.58
CA SER A 316 1.12 2.51 -29.53
C SER A 316 0.08 2.41 -28.41
N THR A 317 0.26 3.19 -27.35
CA THR A 317 -0.67 3.25 -26.21
C THR A 317 -0.97 4.69 -25.85
N ASP A 318 -2.26 5.02 -25.75
CA ASP A 318 -2.77 6.30 -25.30
C ASP A 318 -3.33 6.13 -23.90
N ILE A 319 -2.59 6.63 -22.91
CA ILE A 319 -2.91 6.38 -21.52
C ILE A 319 -3.28 7.69 -20.84
N SER A 320 -4.56 7.87 -20.54
CA SER A 320 -5.01 9.10 -19.89
C SER A 320 -4.77 8.98 -18.37
N PHE A 321 -3.74 9.66 -17.89
CA PHE A 321 -3.55 9.88 -16.46
C PHE A 321 -3.63 11.38 -16.18
N LEU A 322 -4.86 11.90 -16.11
CA LEU A 322 -5.35 13.06 -15.32
C LEU A 322 -6.67 13.56 -15.95
N PRO A 323 -7.68 14.03 -15.18
CA PRO A 323 -8.61 15.01 -15.72
C PRO A 323 -7.81 16.28 -16.02
N GLU A 324 -8.06 16.89 -17.18
CA GLU A 324 -7.57 18.23 -17.49
C GLU A 324 -7.75 19.12 -16.26
N MET A 325 -6.65 19.54 -15.63
CA MET A 325 -6.69 20.76 -14.85
C MET A 325 -6.90 21.85 -15.89
N SER A 326 -8.16 22.15 -16.15
CA SER A 326 -8.59 23.27 -16.96
C SER A 326 -8.00 24.53 -16.34
N GLY A 327 -6.85 24.92 -16.88
CA GLY A 327 -6.34 26.27 -16.74
C GLY A 327 -7.39 27.19 -17.32
N ASN A 328 -8.13 27.87 -16.45
CA ASN A 328 -8.85 29.10 -16.80
C ASN A 328 -7.80 30.15 -17.19
N LEU A 329 -7.25 30.01 -18.40
CA LEU A 329 -6.68 31.13 -19.14
C LEU A 329 -7.87 31.91 -19.71
N ILE A 330 -8.46 32.72 -18.84
CA ILE A 330 -9.33 33.82 -19.26
C ILE A 330 -8.43 34.77 -20.07
N PHE A 331 -8.43 34.59 -21.38
CA PHE A 331 -7.98 35.62 -22.30
C PHE A 331 -8.94 36.81 -22.17
N SER A 332 -8.60 37.75 -21.30
CA SER A 332 -9.17 39.10 -21.33
C SER A 332 -8.72 39.79 -22.60
N ARG A 333 -9.48 39.60 -23.70
CA ARG A 333 -9.45 40.51 -24.84
C ARG A 333 -10.13 41.81 -24.41
N LYS A 334 -9.37 42.73 -23.79
CA LYS A 334 -9.74 44.15 -23.78
C LYS A 334 -9.71 44.65 -25.23
N ARG A 335 -10.89 44.76 -25.83
CA ARG A 335 -11.16 45.62 -26.99
C ARG A 335 -10.82 47.06 -26.58
N GLN A 336 -9.64 47.56 -26.95
CA GLN A 336 -9.43 48.99 -27.11
C GLN A 336 -10.10 49.40 -28.42
N ARG A 337 -11.31 49.95 -28.32
CA ARG A 337 -11.91 50.75 -29.39
C ARG A 337 -11.23 52.12 -29.37
N SER A 338 -10.74 52.49 -30.55
CA SER A 338 -10.31 53.82 -30.96
C SER A 338 -11.29 54.92 -30.52
N ASN A 339 -10.75 55.98 -29.91
CA ASN A 339 -11.29 57.32 -30.02
C ASN A 339 -10.11 58.25 -30.33
N PHE A 340 -9.87 58.48 -31.62
CA PHE A 340 -9.10 59.62 -32.10
C PHE A 340 -10.09 60.50 -32.89
N MET A 341 -10.43 61.65 -32.31
CA MET A 341 -11.08 62.75 -33.00
C MET A 341 -10.62 64.05 -32.33
N ARG A 342 -9.92 64.86 -33.13
CA ARG A 342 -9.77 66.33 -33.05
C ARG A 342 -8.94 66.92 -31.92
N GLY A 343 -8.05 67.81 -32.33
CA GLY A 343 -7.25 68.72 -31.50
C GLY A 343 -5.92 68.97 -32.15
#